data_AF-A0A7X9XFX4-F1
#
_entry.id   AF-A0A7X9XFX4-F1
#
_cell.length_a   1.000
_cell.length_b   1.000
_cell.length_c   1.000
_cell.angle_alpha   90.00
_cell.angle_beta   90.00
_cell.angle_gamma   90.00
#
_symmetry.space_group_name_H-M   'P 1'
#
loop_
_entity.id
_entity.type
_entity.pdbx_description
1 polymer ?
#
loop_
_entity_poly.entity_id
_entity_poly.type
_entity_poly.pdbx_seq_one_letter_code
_entity_poly.pdbx_strand_id
1 'polypeptide(L)'
;MTDMVKKKIRLFCEKGKMDVKNLKVTKSDKGYIASDKRMSMMFDKEGKPISLPLNKSYGSMGNKMGKWMSLVYITVIVGVILFVAVGTMINKFLH
;
A
#
# COMPACT_ATOMS: atom_id res chain seq x y z
N MET A 1 -6.05 17.61 -27.22
CA MET A 1 -7.03 17.40 -26.13
C MET A 1 -6.40 16.89 -24.82
N THR A 2 -5.49 15.91 -24.87
CA THR A 2 -4.86 15.30 -23.68
C THR A 2 -4.06 16.28 -22.81
N ASP A 3 -3.43 17.28 -23.41
CA ASP A 3 -2.66 18.31 -22.69
C ASP A 3 -3.52 19.25 -21.84
N MET A 4 -4.69 19.64 -22.35
CA MET A 4 -5.62 20.49 -21.60
C MET A 4 -6.13 19.80 -20.32
N VAL A 5 -6.47 18.51 -20.43
CA VAL A 5 -6.94 17.72 -19.29
C VAL A 5 -5.82 17.56 -18.25
N LYS A 6 -4.60 17.24 -18.68
CA LYS A 6 -3.44 17.18 -17.78
C LYS A 6 -3.15 18.52 -17.10
N LYS A 7 -3.26 19.65 -17.81
CA LYS A 7 -3.05 20.98 -17.26
C LYS A 7 -4.12 21.32 -16.20
N LYS A 8 -5.39 20.99 -16.47
CA LYS A 8 -6.51 21.15 -15.53
C LYS A 8 -6.31 20.32 -14.26
N ILE A 9 -5.90 19.06 -14.40
CA ILE A 9 -5.58 18.17 -13.27
C ILE A 9 -4.43 18.76 -12.44
N ARG A 10 -3.35 19.22 -13.07
CA ARG A 10 -2.21 19.85 -12.36
C ARG A 10 -2.63 21.08 -11.56
N LEU A 11 -3.42 21.98 -12.16
CA LEU A 11 -3.94 23.16 -11.47
C LEU A 11 -4.84 22.79 -10.28
N PHE A 12 -5.65 21.74 -10.42
CA PHE A 12 -6.49 21.26 -9.33
C PHE A 12 -5.64 20.70 -8.18
N CYS A 13 -4.64 19.86 -8.50
CA CYS A 13 -3.69 19.33 -7.53
C CYS A 13 -2.90 20.43 -6.81
N GLU A 14 -2.48 21.47 -7.53
CA GLU A 14 -1.79 22.64 -6.97
C GLU A 14 -2.68 23.39 -5.96
N LYS A 15 -3.94 23.65 -6.31
CA LYS A 15 -4.93 24.22 -5.35
C LYS A 15 -5.17 23.32 -4.14
N GLY A 16 -5.12 22.01 -4.34
CA GLY A 16 -5.24 20.99 -3.29
C GLY A 16 -3.99 20.80 -2.43
N LYS A 17 -2.96 21.65 -2.57
CA LYS A 17 -1.67 21.55 -1.85
C LYS A 17 -0.94 20.21 -2.08
N MET A 18 -1.17 19.54 -3.20
CA MET A 18 -0.34 18.41 -3.63
C MET A 18 1.05 18.88 -4.06
N ASP A 19 2.04 18.00 -3.93
CA ASP A 19 3.39 18.29 -4.39
C ASP A 19 3.48 18.18 -5.92
N VAL A 20 3.26 19.32 -6.59
CA VAL A 20 3.25 19.43 -8.05
C VAL A 20 4.59 19.03 -8.68
N LYS A 21 5.72 19.23 -7.96
CA LYS A 21 7.06 18.86 -8.47
C LYS A 21 7.22 17.36 -8.62
N ASN A 22 6.58 16.58 -7.76
CA ASN A 22 6.60 15.12 -7.79
C ASN A 22 5.29 14.51 -8.33
N LEU A 23 4.39 15.32 -8.89
CA LEU A 23 3.09 14.88 -9.37
C LEU A 23 3.20 14.13 -10.71
N LYS A 24 2.86 12.85 -10.69
CA LYS A 24 2.71 12.01 -11.88
C LYS A 24 1.23 11.88 -12.23
N VAL A 25 0.89 12.12 -13.49
CA VAL A 25 -0.47 11.93 -14.02
C VAL A 25 -0.45 10.77 -15.02
N THR A 26 -1.07 9.67 -14.65
CA THR A 26 -1.14 8.42 -15.43
C THR A 26 -2.56 8.23 -15.97
N LYS A 27 -2.70 7.70 -17.19
CA LYS A 27 -4.01 7.36 -17.77
C LYS A 27 -4.46 5.98 -17.26
N SER A 28 -5.75 5.83 -16.99
CA SER A 28 -6.41 4.58 -16.59
C SER A 28 -7.71 4.43 -17.39
N ASP A 29 -8.31 3.24 -17.42
CA ASP A 29 -9.54 3.00 -18.20
C ASP A 29 -10.71 3.89 -17.76
N LYS A 30 -10.73 4.25 -16.47
CA LYS A 30 -11.73 5.11 -15.85
C LYS A 30 -11.43 6.62 -15.97
N GLY A 31 -10.24 7.01 -16.46
CA GLY A 31 -9.84 8.42 -16.59
C GLY A 31 -8.35 8.64 -16.34
N TYR A 32 -8.01 9.46 -15.34
CA TYR A 32 -6.64 9.81 -14.99
C TYR A 32 -6.39 9.66 -13.50
N ILE A 33 -5.18 9.26 -13.14
CA ILE A 33 -4.73 9.16 -11.75
C ILE A 33 -3.59 10.16 -11.58
N ALA A 34 -3.77 11.15 -10.71
CA ALA A 34 -2.69 12.03 -10.28
C ALA A 34 -2.15 11.54 -8.94
N SER A 35 -0.83 11.39 -8.83
CA SER A 35 -0.20 10.92 -7.61
C SER A 35 1.11 11.64 -7.34
N ASP A 36 1.30 12.07 -6.10
CA ASP A 36 2.58 12.57 -5.59
C ASP A 36 3.20 11.57 -4.60
N LYS A 37 4.20 11.98 -3.82
CA LYS A 37 4.87 11.11 -2.83
C LYS A 37 3.97 10.65 -1.69
N ARG A 38 2.93 11.41 -1.34
CA ARG A 38 2.09 11.20 -0.15
C ARG A 38 0.66 10.82 -0.49
N MET A 39 0.11 11.32 -1.59
CA MET A 39 -1.29 11.17 -1.93
C MET A 39 -1.52 10.84 -3.41
N SER A 40 -2.71 10.33 -3.67
CA SER A 40 -3.19 10.01 -5.01
C SER A 40 -4.67 10.36 -5.13
N MET A 41 -5.08 10.82 -6.31
CA MET A 41 -6.45 11.22 -6.60
C MET A 41 -6.83 10.79 -8.03
N MET A 42 -8.06 10.33 -8.19
CA MET A 42 -8.64 9.96 -9.49
C MET A 42 -9.46 11.11 -10.07
N PHE A 43 -9.33 11.24 -11.38
CA PHE A 43 -10.07 12.16 -12.22
C PHE A 43 -10.75 11.37 -13.34
N ASP A 44 -11.92 11.86 -13.79
CA ASP A 44 -12.58 11.32 -14.98
C ASP A 44 -11.81 11.68 -16.27
N LYS A 45 -12.38 11.30 -17.42
CA LYS A 45 -11.81 11.60 -18.75
C LYS A 45 -11.80 13.11 -19.09
N GLU A 46 -12.62 13.91 -18.43
CA GLU A 46 -12.73 15.38 -18.57
C GLU A 46 -11.86 16.16 -17.56
N GLY A 47 -11.14 15.45 -16.69
CA GLY A 47 -10.31 16.04 -15.63
C GLY A 47 -11.11 16.56 -14.43
N LYS A 48 -12.31 16.05 -14.18
CA LYS A 48 -13.07 16.32 -12.95
C LYS A 48 -12.65 15.33 -11.85
N PRO A 49 -12.46 15.77 -10.60
CA PRO A 49 -12.15 14.88 -9.50
C PRO A 49 -13.32 13.94 -9.22
N ILE A 50 -13.06 12.63 -9.20
CA ILE A 50 -14.08 11.60 -8.92
C ILE A 50 -13.81 10.81 -7.64
N SER A 51 -12.64 10.99 -7.04
CA SER A 51 -12.30 10.39 -5.75
C SER A 51 -11.79 11.44 -4.78
N LEU A 52 -11.97 11.18 -3.48
CA LEU A 52 -11.24 11.87 -2.44
C LEU A 52 -9.73 11.59 -2.55
N PRO A 53 -8.87 12.49 -2.04
CA PRO A 53 -7.43 12.25 -1.98
C PRO A 53 -7.12 11.10 -1.03
N LEU A 54 -6.46 10.07 -1.56
CA LEU A 54 -6.03 8.90 -0.79
C LEU A 54 -4.58 9.08 -0.36
N ASN A 55 -4.31 8.95 0.93
CA ASN A 55 -2.94 8.91 1.43
C ASN A 55 -2.33 7.52 1.14
N LYS A 56 -1.16 7.51 0.48
CA LYS A 56 -0.41 6.28 0.17
C LYS A 56 -0.05 5.47 1.40
N SER A 57 0.13 6.10 2.56
CA SER A 57 0.47 5.39 3.79
C SER A 57 -0.68 4.53 4.31
N TYR A 58 -1.93 4.87 3.98
CA TYR A 58 -3.14 4.22 4.53
C TYR A 58 -3.19 2.72 4.20
N GLY A 59 -2.86 2.34 2.97
CA GLY A 59 -2.78 0.91 2.59
C GLY A 59 -1.50 0.21 3.06
N SER A 60 -0.40 0.94 3.19
CA SER A 60 0.90 0.35 3.55
C SER A 60 0.97 -0.09 5.02
N MET A 61 0.25 0.59 5.90
CA MET A 61 0.33 0.37 7.34
C MET A 61 -0.31 -0.96 7.75
N GLY A 62 -1.46 -1.31 7.15
CA GLY A 62 -2.10 -2.61 7.35
C GLY A 62 -1.25 -3.77 6.84
N ASN A 63 -0.65 -3.65 5.66
CA ASN A 63 0.17 -4.70 5.07
C ASN A 63 1.48 -4.97 5.84
N LYS A 64 2.10 -3.91 6.41
CA LYS A 64 3.32 -4.06 7.19
C LYS A 64 3.02 -4.80 8.50
N MET A 65 1.94 -4.43 9.19
CA MET A 65 1.54 -5.04 10.45
C MET A 65 1.13 -6.51 10.29
N GLY A 66 0.39 -6.84 9.22
CA GLY A 66 0.01 -8.21 8.90
C GLY A 66 1.21 -9.14 8.61
N LYS A 67 2.24 -8.64 7.90
CA LYS A 67 3.47 -9.40 7.65
C LYS A 67 4.24 -9.72 8.93
N TRP A 68 4.33 -8.76 9.86
CA TRP A 68 5.00 -8.98 11.14
C TRP A 68 4.25 -10.00 12.01
N MET A 69 2.93 -9.90 12.11
CA MET A 69 2.13 -10.88 12.86
C MET A 69 2.23 -12.28 12.27
N SER A 70 2.19 -12.41 10.94
CA SER A 70 2.33 -13.71 10.27
C SER A 70 3.68 -14.38 10.59
N LEU A 71 4.76 -13.60 10.61
CA LEU A 71 6.10 -14.09 10.90
C LEU A 71 6.21 -14.61 12.35
N VAL A 72 5.68 -13.84 13.31
CA VAL A 72 5.64 -14.25 14.73
C VAL A 72 4.84 -15.55 14.90
N TYR A 73 3.69 -15.66 14.25
CA TYR A 73 2.84 -16.86 14.36
C TYR A 73 3.56 -18.12 13.85
N ILE A 74 4.27 -18.01 12.72
CA ILE A 74 5.06 -19.11 12.16
C ILE A 74 6.20 -19.50 13.11
N THR A 75 6.93 -18.52 13.67
CA THR A 75 8.04 -18.80 14.59
C THR A 75 7.57 -19.53 15.85
N VAL A 76 6.42 -19.14 16.42
CA VAL A 76 5.85 -19.81 17.60
C VAL A 76 5.47 -21.25 17.28
N ILE A 77 4.78 -21.49 16.15
CA ILE A 77 4.39 -22.85 15.74
C ILE A 77 5.63 -23.74 15.55
N VAL A 78 6.63 -23.26 14.82
CA VAL A 78 7.86 -24.03 14.57
C VAL A 78 8.62 -24.30 15.88
N GLY A 79 8.68 -23.32 16.78
CA GLY A 79 9.29 -23.48 18.10
C GLY A 79 8.62 -24.57 18.94
N VAL A 80 7.28 -24.59 18.97
CA VAL A 80 6.51 -25.61 19.70
C VAL A 80 6.75 -27.00 19.10
N ILE A 81 6.73 -27.14 17.77
CA ILE A 81 6.97 -28.43 17.10
C ILE A 81 8.37 -28.95 17.43
N LEU A 82 9.39 -28.08 17.35
CA LEU A 82 10.76 -28.46 17.68
C LEU A 82 10.90 -28.85 19.16
N PHE A 83 10.27 -28.12 20.07
CA PHE A 83 10.30 -28.43 21.49
C PHE A 83 9.68 -29.79 21.79
N VAL A 84 8.53 -30.10 21.18
CA VAL A 84 7.88 -31.42 21.31
C VAL A 84 8.74 -32.53 20.69
N ALA A 85 9.32 -32.31 19.51
CA ALA A 85 10.18 -33.29 18.85
C ALA A 85 11.45 -33.60 19.66
N VAL A 86 12.11 -32.57 20.20
CA VAL A 86 13.29 -32.75 21.05
C VAL A 86 12.92 -33.38 22.39
N GLY A 87 11.83 -32.94 23.03
CA GLY A 87 11.36 -33.52 24.29
C GLY A 87 10.98 -35.00 24.16
N THR A 88 10.34 -35.39 23.06
CA THR A 88 10.02 -36.80 22.78
C THR A 88 11.25 -37.64 22.48
N MET A 89 12.25 -37.11 21.75
CA MET A 89 13.50 -37.82 21.53
C MET A 89 14.29 -38.02 22.82
N ILE A 90 14.40 -36.99 23.67
CA ILE A 90 15.08 -37.08 24.98
C ILE A 90 14.38 -38.10 25.88
N ASN A 91 13.04 -38.04 25.96
CA ASN A 91 12.27 -38.98 26.78
C ASN A 91 12.42 -40.45 26.32
N LYS A 92 12.56 -40.67 25.01
CA LYS A 92 12.78 -42.00 24.42
C LYS A 92 14.23 -42.50 24.55
N PHE A 93 15.17 -41.61 24.85
CA PHE A 93 16.58 -41.96 25.07
C PHE A 93 16.92 -42.17 26.56
N LEU A 94 16.16 -41.55 27.46
CA LEU A 94 16.31 -41.70 28.92
C LEU A 94 15.58 -42.92 29.51
N HIS A 95 14.78 -43.62 28.69
CA HIS A 95 13.91 -44.72 29.12
C HIS A 95 14.10 -45.95 28.23
#